data_AF-A0A1V5J0N6-F1
#
_entry.id   AF-A0A1V5J0N6-F1
#
_cell.length_a   1.000
_cell.length_b   1.000
_cell.length_c   1.000
_cell.angle_alpha   90.00
_cell.angle_beta   90.00
_cell.angle_gamma   90.00
#
_symmetry.space_group_name_H-M   'P 1'
#
loop_
_entity.id
_entity.type
_entity.pdbx_description
1 polymer ?
#
loop_
_entity_poly.entity_id
_entity_poly.type
_entity_poly.pdbx_seq_one_letter_code
_entity_poly.pdbx_strand_id
1 'polypeptide(L)'
;MELDREYRSLGVAFEFQGEQHFRPTEAYPDEDALARQQLRDDQKVGVCLRNGIRLVEITFEDLTLKGMLKKVDGLPLRHYRADGPIIRTLGQFGDSYISWMRRKRASAK
;
A
#
# COMPACT_ATOMS: atom_id res chain seq x y z
N MET A 1 6.79 -12.83 9.27
CA MET A 1 6.38 -11.45 8.96
C MET A 1 7.16 -11.04 7.73
N GLU A 2 6.48 -10.85 6.61
CA GLU A 2 7.06 -10.32 5.39
C GLU A 2 6.59 -8.87 5.23
N LEU A 3 7.48 -8.01 4.74
CA LEU A 3 7.24 -6.60 4.43
C LEU A 3 7.57 -6.45 2.94
N ASP A 4 6.73 -5.76 2.17
CA ASP A 4 6.96 -5.63 0.71
C ASP A 4 8.29 -4.93 0.41
N ARG A 5 8.64 -3.93 1.23
CA ARG A 5 9.91 -3.22 1.11
C ARG A 5 10.36 -2.65 2.43
N GLU A 6 11.63 -2.89 2.79
CA GLU A 6 12.26 -2.32 3.98
C GLU A 6 13.52 -1.53 3.60
N TYR A 7 13.69 -0.36 4.21
CA TYR A 7 14.93 0.41 4.21
C TYR A 7 15.45 0.49 5.65
N ARG A 8 16.19 -0.55 6.06
CA ARG A 8 16.69 -0.73 7.45
C ARG A 8 17.43 0.49 7.99
N SER A 9 18.31 1.10 7.19
CA SER A 9 19.10 2.27 7.60
C SER A 9 18.27 3.53 7.87
N LEU A 10 17.04 3.57 7.36
CA LEU A 10 16.10 4.68 7.55
C LEU A 10 14.99 4.35 8.56
N GLY A 11 14.99 3.13 9.12
CA GLY A 11 13.94 2.68 10.02
C GLY A 11 12.54 2.77 9.40
N VAL A 12 12.39 2.45 8.12
CA VAL A 12 11.10 2.54 7.42
C VAL A 12 10.83 1.29 6.60
N ALA A 13 9.57 0.86 6.60
CA ALA A 13 9.08 -0.22 5.77
C ALA A 13 7.79 0.21 5.06
N PHE A 14 7.48 -0.45 3.96
CA PHE A 14 6.29 -0.21 3.14
C PHE A 14 5.51 -1.49 2.98
N GLU A 15 4.19 -1.36 2.99
CA GLU A 15 3.29 -2.47 2.74
C GLU A 15 2.05 -2.02 1.97
N PHE A 16 1.70 -2.77 0.93
CA PHE A 16 0.51 -2.55 0.14
C PHE A 16 -0.70 -3.26 0.76
N GLN A 17 -1.66 -2.46 1.22
CA GLN A 17 -2.91 -2.94 1.80
C GLN A 17 -3.98 -3.06 0.71
N GLY A 18 -4.15 -4.28 0.20
CA GLY A 18 -5.24 -4.59 -0.73
C GLY A 18 -6.62 -4.55 -0.06
N GLU A 19 -7.69 -4.48 -0.85
CA GLU A 19 -9.06 -4.36 -0.35
C GLU A 19 -9.46 -5.50 0.60
N GLN A 20 -8.90 -6.69 0.40
CA GLN A 20 -9.14 -7.86 1.25
C GLN A 20 -8.71 -7.68 2.72
N HIS A 21 -7.89 -6.67 3.04
CA HIS A 21 -7.52 -6.34 4.41
C HIS A 21 -8.62 -5.57 5.16
N PHE A 22 -9.54 -4.93 4.42
CA PHE A 22 -10.55 -4.04 5.00
C PHE A 22 -11.95 -4.63 4.96
N ARG A 23 -12.23 -5.49 3.98
CA ARG A 23 -13.55 -6.13 3.82
C ARG A 23 -13.45 -7.47 3.11
N PRO A 24 -14.46 -8.35 3.28
CA PRO A 24 -14.55 -9.55 2.47
C PRO A 24 -14.67 -9.17 0.99
N THR A 25 -14.10 -10.00 0.13
CA THR A 25 -14.20 -9.86 -1.33
C THR A 25 -14.72 -11.17 -1.92
N GLU A 26 -15.12 -11.19 -3.18
CA GLU A 26 -15.56 -12.44 -3.84
C GLU A 26 -14.54 -13.58 -3.72
N ALA A 27 -13.25 -13.26 -3.76
CA ALA A 27 -12.16 -14.24 -3.59
C ALA A 27 -11.86 -14.60 -2.12
N TYR A 28 -12.26 -13.73 -1.19
CA TYR A 28 -12.00 -13.87 0.25
C TYR A 28 -13.27 -13.48 1.05
N PRO A 29 -14.33 -14.31 1.04
CA PRO A 29 -15.64 -13.94 1.59
C PRO A 29 -15.79 -14.15 3.11
N ASP A 30 -14.84 -14.83 3.76
CA ASP A 30 -14.93 -15.22 5.18
C ASP A 30 -14.60 -14.05 6.13
N GLU A 31 -15.58 -13.63 6.94
CA GLU A 31 -15.44 -12.56 7.93
C GLU A 31 -14.52 -12.92 9.09
N ASP A 32 -14.49 -14.18 9.53
CA ASP A 32 -13.57 -14.61 10.58
C ASP A 32 -12.12 -14.61 10.08
N ALA A 33 -11.92 -14.95 8.79
CA ALA A 33 -10.62 -14.84 8.15
C ALA A 33 -10.16 -13.38 8.06
N LEU A 34 -11.06 -12.45 7.76
CA LEU A 34 -10.81 -11.01 7.78
C LEU A 34 -10.41 -10.54 9.17
N ALA A 35 -11.17 -10.89 10.22
CA ALA A 35 -10.86 -10.50 11.59
C ALA A 35 -9.47 -11.02 12.03
N ARG A 36 -9.14 -12.27 11.68
CA ARG A 36 -7.81 -12.83 11.92
C ARG A 36 -6.71 -12.11 11.13
N GLN A 37 -7.01 -11.65 9.91
CA GLN A 37 -6.07 -10.88 9.09
C GLN A 37 -5.81 -9.51 9.71
N GLN A 38 -6.86 -8.79 10.10
CA GLN A 38 -6.75 -7.48 10.76
C GLN A 38 -5.96 -7.57 12.07
N LEU A 39 -6.19 -8.60 12.88
CA LEU A 39 -5.40 -8.84 14.08
C LEU A 39 -3.91 -9.02 13.78
N ARG A 40 -3.56 -9.72 12.69
CA ARG A 40 -2.16 -9.88 12.26
C ARG A 40 -1.56 -8.57 11.77
N ASP A 41 -2.35 -7.75 11.07
CA ASP A 41 -1.91 -6.45 10.58
C ASP A 41 -1.63 -5.49 11.75
N ASP A 42 -2.51 -5.45 12.76
CA ASP A 42 -2.29 -4.69 14.01
C ASP A 42 -1.04 -5.16 14.77
N GLN A 43 -0.86 -6.48 14.88
CA GLN A 43 0.34 -7.06 15.49
C GLN A 43 1.61 -6.66 14.73
N LYS A 44 1.56 -6.64 13.39
CA LYS A 44 2.68 -6.22 12.53
C LYS A 44 3.02 -4.76 12.76
N VAL A 45 2.03 -3.87 12.80
CA VAL A 45 2.22 -2.45 13.14
C VAL A 45 2.91 -2.32 14.51
N GLY A 46 2.41 -3.04 15.52
CA GLY A 46 2.99 -3.04 16.86
C GLY A 46 4.43 -3.55 16.91
N VAL A 47 4.76 -4.61 16.16
CA VAL A 47 6.13 -5.12 16.05
C VAL A 47 7.03 -4.09 15.39
N CYS A 48 6.61 -3.46 14.30
CA CYS A 48 7.41 -2.42 13.62
C CYS A 48 7.69 -1.26 14.56
N LEU A 49 6.67 -0.73 15.22
CA LEU A 49 6.80 0.37 16.17
C LEU A 49 7.80 0.06 17.30
N ARG A 50 7.72 -1.13 17.91
CA ARG A 50 8.66 -1.56 18.96
C ARG A 50 10.11 -1.66 18.51
N ASN A 51 10.34 -1.87 17.21
CA ASN A 51 11.67 -1.95 16.63
C ASN A 51 12.14 -0.61 16.02
N GLY A 52 11.42 0.48 16.26
CA GLY A 52 11.74 1.79 15.70
C GLY A 52 11.54 1.87 14.18
N ILE A 53 10.72 0.97 13.62
CA ILE A 53 10.38 0.95 12.20
C ILE A 53 9.06 1.67 11.98
N ARG A 54 9.09 2.75 11.20
CA ARG A 54 7.89 3.41 10.65
C ARG A 54 7.33 2.52 9.53
N LEU A 55 6.19 1.89 9.75
CA LEU A 55 5.46 1.17 8.70
C LEU A 55 4.60 2.16 7.91
N VAL A 56 4.82 2.24 6.60
CA VAL A 56 4.07 3.09 5.67
C VAL A 56 3.13 2.21 4.86
N GLU A 57 1.85 2.27 5.19
CA GLU A 57 0.81 1.54 4.49
C GLU A 57 0.37 2.29 3.23
N ILE A 58 0.22 1.57 2.12
CA ILE A 58 -0.14 2.10 0.81
C ILE A 58 -1.42 1.39 0.35
N THR A 59 -2.44 2.14 -0.07
CA THR A 59 -3.63 1.56 -0.70
C THR A 59 -3.63 1.82 -2.20
N PHE A 60 -4.58 1.25 -2.93
CA PHE A 60 -4.64 1.47 -4.38
C PHE A 60 -4.84 2.95 -4.73
N GLU A 61 -5.55 3.73 -3.91
CA GLU A 61 -5.76 5.16 -4.12
C GLU A 61 -4.46 5.98 -4.07
N ASP A 62 -3.43 5.47 -3.40
CA ASP A 62 -2.13 6.13 -3.27
C ASP A 62 -1.24 5.93 -4.51
N LEU A 63 -1.57 5.02 -5.43
CA LEU A 63 -0.76 4.61 -6.59
C LEU A 63 -0.72 5.64 -7.72
N THR A 64 -0.60 6.91 -7.36
CA THR A 64 -0.25 8.04 -8.23
C THR A 64 1.10 8.58 -7.79
N LEU A 65 1.84 9.28 -8.67
CA LEU A 65 3.10 9.93 -8.27
C LEU A 65 2.88 10.84 -7.04
N LYS A 66 1.81 11.65 -7.07
CA LYS A 66 1.46 12.55 -5.99
C LYS A 66 1.13 11.81 -4.68
N GLY A 67 0.36 10.74 -4.74
CA GLY A 67 0.01 9.91 -3.59
C GLY A 67 1.24 9.27 -2.96
N MET A 68 2.07 8.64 -3.78
CA MET A 68 3.32 8.03 -3.34
C MET A 68 4.29 9.04 -2.74
N LEU A 69 4.44 10.24 -3.34
CA LEU A 69 5.27 11.31 -2.78
C LEU A 69 4.80 11.74 -1.39
N LYS A 70 3.48 11.79 -1.15
CA LYS A 70 2.92 12.09 0.17
C LYS A 70 3.24 10.98 1.20
N LYS A 71 3.20 9.71 0.79
CA LYS A 71 3.51 8.57 1.68
C LYS A 71 4.97 8.54 2.12
N VAL A 72 5.87 8.96 1.24
CA VAL A 72 7.33 8.99 1.50
C VAL A 72 7.81 10.34 2.03
N ASP A 73 6.91 11.22 2.48
CA ASP A 73 7.29 12.53 2.98
C ASP A 73 8.32 12.43 4.14
N GLY A 74 9.34 13.28 4.07
CA GLY A 74 10.51 13.25 4.95
C GLY A 74 11.59 12.21 4.63
N LEU A 75 11.42 11.38 3.59
CA LEU A 75 12.42 10.40 3.17
C LEU A 75 13.27 10.91 1.99
N PRO A 76 14.54 10.49 1.88
CA PRO A 76 15.38 10.86 0.74
C PRO A 76 14.81 10.27 -0.56
N LEU A 77 14.65 11.13 -1.56
CA LEU A 77 14.24 10.71 -2.90
C LEU A 77 15.47 10.53 -3.79
N ARG A 78 15.52 9.41 -4.51
CA ARG A 78 16.47 9.25 -5.62
C ARG A 78 16.09 10.22 -6.73
N HIS A 79 17.07 10.81 -7.41
CA HIS A 79 16.80 11.64 -8.58
C HIS A 79 15.94 10.89 -9.61
N TYR A 80 14.90 11.56 -10.10
CA TYR A 80 14.00 11.05 -11.12
C TYR A 80 13.56 12.19 -12.05
N ARG A 81 13.16 11.84 -13.28
CA ARG A 81 12.55 12.79 -14.22
C ARG A 81 11.04 12.69 -14.07
N ALA A 82 10.39 13.72 -13.54
CA ALA A 82 8.94 13.75 -13.32
C ALA A 82 8.17 13.45 -14.60
N ASP A 83 8.58 14.04 -15.73
CA ASP A 83 7.97 13.76 -17.04
C ASP A 83 8.73 12.70 -17.84
N GLY A 84 9.54 11.87 -17.17
CA GLY A 84 10.31 10.81 -17.82
C GLY A 84 9.45 9.61 -18.22
N PRO A 85 9.92 8.77 -19.16
CA PRO A 85 9.16 7.61 -19.63
C PRO A 85 8.78 6.63 -18.52
N ILE A 86 9.64 6.46 -17.50
CA ILE A 86 9.37 5.59 -16.35
C ILE A 86 8.17 6.12 -15.55
N ILE A 87 8.18 7.39 -15.17
CA ILE A 87 7.10 7.98 -14.36
C ILE A 87 5.77 7.98 -15.11
N ARG A 88 5.78 8.28 -16.42
CA ARG A 88 4.58 8.20 -17.26
C ARG A 88 4.01 6.78 -17.33
N THR A 89 4.87 5.78 -17.53
CA THR A 89 4.45 4.38 -17.63
C THR A 89 3.87 3.88 -16.31
N LEU A 90 4.56 4.18 -15.19
CA LEU A 90 4.05 3.85 -13.85
C LEU A 90 2.73 4.58 -13.55
N GLY A 91 2.60 5.84 -13.97
CA GLY A 91 1.35 6.59 -13.88
C GLY A 91 0.21 5.91 -14.62
N GLN A 92 0.43 5.47 -15.87
CA GLN A 92 -0.58 4.74 -16.65
C GLN A 92 -1.01 3.43 -15.99
N PHE A 93 -0.06 2.67 -15.42
CA PHE A 93 -0.39 1.45 -14.68
C PHE A 93 -1.19 1.75 -13.40
N GLY A 94 -0.77 2.76 -12.65
CA GLY A 94 -1.49 3.24 -11.46
C GLY A 94 -2.91 3.66 -11.79
N ASP A 95 -3.10 4.53 -12.78
CA ASP A 95 -4.41 5.03 -13.20
C ASP A 95 -5.33 3.91 -13.69
N SER A 96 -4.78 2.96 -14.45
CA SER A 96 -5.52 1.79 -14.94
C SER A 96 -5.99 0.91 -13.78
N TYR A 97 -5.10 0.63 -12.83
CA TYR A 97 -5.40 -0.19 -11.66
C TYR A 97 -6.38 0.50 -10.71
N ILE A 98 -6.20 1.79 -10.43
CA ILE A 98 -7.13 2.62 -9.64
C ILE A 98 -8.52 2.59 -10.27
N SER A 99 -8.60 2.81 -11.58
CA SER A 99 -9.87 2.81 -12.31
C SER A 99 -10.57 1.46 -12.24
N TRP A 100 -9.82 0.36 -12.37
CA TRP A 100 -10.33 -0.99 -12.21
C TRP A 100 -10.84 -1.25 -10.79
N MET A 101 -10.05 -0.89 -9.76
CA MET A 101 -10.43 -1.03 -8.36
C MET A 101 -11.69 -0.25 -8.01
N ARG A 102 -11.83 1.00 -8.50
CA ARG A 102 -13.04 1.82 -8.31
C ARG A 102 -14.27 1.17 -8.93
N ARG A 103 -14.17 0.61 -10.14
CA ARG A 103 -15.28 -0.12 -10.79
C ARG A 103 -15.63 -1.38 -9.98
N LYS A 104 -14.63 -2.17 -9.60
CA LYS A 104 -14.83 -3.38 -8.77
C LYS A 104 -15.53 -3.06 -7.45
N ARG A 105 -15.17 -1.94 -6.79
CA ARG A 105 -15.86 -1.45 -5.59
C ARG A 105 -17.31 -1.06 -5.85
N ALA A 106 -17.59 -0.37 -6.96
CA ALA A 106 -18.95 0.05 -7.32
C ALA A 106 -19.87 -1.13 -7.67
N SER A 107 -19.34 -2.19 -8.27
CA SER A 107 -20.09 -3.41 -8.62
C SER A 107 -20.32 -4.36 -7.45
N ALA A 108 -19.64 -4.16 -6.33
CA ALA A 108 -19.76 -4.98 -5.11
C ALA A 108 -20.73 -4.39 -4.07
N LYS A 109 -21.49 -3.36 -4.44
CA LYS A 109 -22.62 -2.79 -3.68
C LYS A 109 -23.93 -3.29 -4.27
#